data_AF-D7VTR9-F1
#
_entry.id   AF-D7VTR9-F1
#
_cell.length_a   1.000
_cell.length_b   1.000
_cell.length_c   1.000
_cell.angle_alpha   90.00
_cell.angle_beta   90.00
_cell.angle_gamma   90.00
#
_symmetry.space_group_name_H-M   'P 1'
#
loop_
_entity.id
_entity.type
_entity.pdbx_description
1 polymer ?
#
loop_
_entity_poly.entity_id
_entity_poly.type
_entity_poly.pdbx_seq_one_letter_code
_entity_poly.pdbx_strand_id
1 'polypeptide(L)'
;MSTSTKYTYRKNIGLLIAFVVFVTILYVVSVFFARTMISNFVDSEFANRKVEVYDKSLVPFNDFFQNRIPEISYYQGFLDTNEARGMIDNILRKYPFVRETMFYDIAITNDEEEGYQIKYNNLLIQSRSVFSYSLNENHHLISKRMEDNNLKNYSDDFNNMTVKLVSFLDRVNDSTKLTDNLIFKIFYDMTPGKIAYMNIPRIGDLVSYRELLRGAIKQPVTYDQDLFVFYIDPRKIKITNVYPNLYEHIEIVPLVSVNLTGEKPYLYTEVSLPGALSDYKITFSTSESFIKKE
;
A
#
# COMPACT_ATOMS: atom_id res chain seq x y z
N MET A 1 26.38 65.04 74.87
CA MET A 1 25.26 65.23 73.93
C MET A 1 25.57 64.43 72.68
N SER A 2 24.97 63.25 72.52
CA SER A 2 24.97 62.47 71.28
C SER A 2 23.87 61.41 71.43
N THR A 3 22.69 61.72 70.90
CA THR A 3 21.55 60.80 70.82
C THR A 3 21.73 59.91 69.61
N SER A 4 22.02 58.63 69.82
CA SER A 4 22.02 57.62 68.77
C SER A 4 20.57 57.37 68.29
N THR A 5 20.23 57.82 67.10
CA THR A 5 18.98 57.45 66.42
C THR A 5 19.06 55.99 65.99
N LYS A 6 18.46 55.10 66.78
CA LYS A 6 18.30 53.69 66.45
C LYS A 6 17.18 53.58 65.41
N TYR A 7 17.52 53.33 64.14
CA TYR A 7 16.53 53.02 63.10
C TYR A 7 15.90 51.66 63.40
N THR A 8 14.72 51.67 64.02
CA THR A 8 13.93 50.46 64.27
C THR A 8 13.28 50.00 62.97
N TYR A 9 13.93 49.07 62.26
CA TYR A 9 13.35 48.40 61.09
C TYR A 9 12.12 47.60 61.53
N ARG A 10 10.93 48.11 61.22
CA ARG A 10 9.65 47.48 61.56
C ARG A 10 9.37 46.36 60.54
N LYS A 11 9.80 45.12 60.84
CA LYS A 11 9.55 43.94 59.98
C LYS A 11 8.05 43.80 59.71
N ASN A 12 7.64 43.99 58.45
CA ASN A 12 6.25 43.87 58.04
C ASN A 12 5.94 42.39 57.70
N ILE A 13 5.94 41.54 58.73
CA ILE A 13 5.81 40.08 58.61
C ILE A 13 4.50 39.70 57.91
N GLY A 14 3.40 40.44 58.13
CA GLY A 14 2.13 40.21 57.45
C GLY A 14 2.21 40.41 55.93
N LEU A 15 2.96 41.41 55.46
CA LEU A 15 3.19 41.63 54.03
C LEU A 15 4.02 40.49 53.42
N LEU A 16 5.02 40.01 54.16
CA LEU A 16 5.88 38.91 53.72
C LEU A 16 5.10 37.59 53.62
N ILE A 17 4.24 37.30 54.60
CA ILE A 17 3.34 36.13 54.56
C ILE A 17 2.37 36.24 53.39
N ALA A 18 1.71 37.39 53.21
CA ALA A 18 0.79 37.60 52.09
C ALA A 18 1.48 37.43 50.72
N PHE A 19 2.72 37.94 50.59
CA PHE A 19 3.52 37.76 49.38
C PHE A 19 3.85 36.29 49.12
N VAL A 20 4.30 35.55 50.13
CA VAL A 20 4.62 34.11 49.99
C VAL A 20 3.37 33.30 49.62
N VAL A 21 2.23 33.57 50.26
CA VAL A 21 0.96 32.91 49.91
C VAL A 21 0.57 33.20 48.46
N PHE A 22 0.65 34.47 48.04
CA PHE A 22 0.34 34.87 46.66
C PHE A 22 1.24 34.18 45.63
N VAL A 23 2.57 34.18 45.85
CA VAL A 23 3.53 33.50 44.97
C VAL A 23 3.28 32.00 44.93
N THR A 24 2.91 31.38 46.05
CA THR A 24 2.59 29.95 46.11
C THR A 24 1.33 29.62 45.30
N ILE A 25 0.27 30.42 45.43
CA ILE A 25 -0.95 30.26 44.62
C ILE A 25 -0.62 30.41 43.14
N LEU A 26 0.15 31.43 42.77
CA LEU A 26 0.53 31.69 41.39
C LEU A 26 1.35 30.53 40.82
N TYR A 27 2.29 29.98 41.59
CA TYR A 27 3.05 28.80 41.22
C TYR A 27 2.15 27.58 40.97
N VAL A 28 1.22 27.28 41.89
CA VAL A 28 0.28 26.15 41.73
C VAL A 28 -0.57 26.30 40.48
N VAL A 29 -1.09 27.50 40.23
CA VAL A 29 -1.89 27.81 39.03
C VAL A 29 -1.04 27.65 37.76
N SER A 30 0.18 28.18 37.75
CA SER A 30 1.09 28.03 36.60
C SER A 30 1.45 26.58 36.30
N VAL A 31 1.74 25.76 37.32
CA VAL A 31 2.02 24.33 37.16
C VAL A 31 0.80 23.59 36.62
N PHE A 32 -0.40 23.93 37.10
CA PHE A 32 -1.65 23.37 36.59
C PHE A 32 -1.84 23.68 35.09
N PHE A 33 -1.71 24.94 34.70
CA PHE A 33 -1.82 25.35 33.29
C PHE A 33 -0.75 24.70 32.41
N ALA A 34 0.51 24.66 32.88
CA ALA A 34 1.60 24.01 32.16
C ALA A 34 1.29 22.53 31.90
N ARG A 35 0.81 21.81 32.91
CA ARG A 35 0.46 20.39 32.78
C ARG A 35 -0.68 20.16 31.78
N THR A 36 -1.74 20.96 31.84
CA THR A 36 -2.86 20.85 30.89
C THR A 36 -2.43 21.19 29.47
N MET A 37 -1.63 22.26 29.29
CA MET A 37 -1.16 22.68 27.98
C MET A 37 -0.23 21.63 27.35
N ILE A 38 0.68 21.05 28.14
CA ILE A 38 1.58 19.99 27.68
C ILE A 38 0.79 18.73 27.30
N SER A 39 -0.16 18.29 28.13
CA SER A 39 -0.99 17.12 27.80
C SER A 39 -1.73 17.31 26.49
N ASN A 40 -2.40 18.45 26.31
CA ASN A 40 -3.14 18.75 25.08
C ASN A 40 -2.22 18.83 23.86
N PHE A 41 -1.01 19.37 24.03
CA PHE A 41 -0.01 19.43 22.97
C PHE A 41 0.45 18.03 22.55
N VAL A 42 0.76 17.16 23.52
CA VAL A 42 1.15 15.77 23.26
C VAL A 42 0.04 15.00 22.55
N ASP A 43 -1.21 15.13 23.00
CA ASP A 43 -2.37 14.47 22.37
C ASP A 43 -2.54 14.93 20.91
N SER A 44 -2.38 16.23 20.66
CA SER A 44 -2.47 16.80 19.32
C SER A 44 -1.34 16.35 18.40
N GLU A 45 -0.10 16.38 18.88
CA GLU A 45 1.07 15.89 18.14
C GLU A 45 0.91 14.38 17.85
N PHE A 46 0.49 13.58 18.83
CA PHE A 46 0.26 12.14 18.66
C PHE A 46 -0.78 11.84 17.57
N ALA A 47 -1.86 12.61 17.50
CA ALA A 47 -2.89 12.44 16.47
C ALA A 47 -2.43 12.90 15.08
N ASN A 48 -1.60 13.94 14.99
CA ASN A 48 -1.21 14.57 13.73
C ASN A 48 0.03 13.92 13.07
N ARG A 49 1.04 13.54 13.86
CA ARG A 49 2.32 13.03 13.35
C ARG A 49 2.24 11.64 12.70
N LYS A 50 1.13 10.92 12.91
CA LYS A 50 0.90 9.59 12.35
C LYS A 50 0.91 9.58 10.83
N VAL A 51 0.51 10.70 10.21
CA VAL A 51 0.46 10.87 8.75
C VAL A 51 1.86 10.74 8.15
N GLU A 52 2.87 11.34 8.78
CA GLU A 52 4.24 11.27 8.26
C GLU A 52 4.85 9.88 8.42
N VAL A 53 4.59 9.21 9.55
CA VAL A 53 5.00 7.80 9.73
C VAL A 53 4.32 6.92 8.67
N TYR A 54 3.03 7.13 8.42
CA TYR A 54 2.26 6.43 7.40
C TYR A 54 2.87 6.65 6.01
N ASP A 55 3.10 7.90 5.61
CA ASP A 55 3.65 8.25 4.30
C ASP A 55 5.04 7.65 4.09
N LYS A 56 5.93 7.76 5.09
CA LYS A 56 7.28 7.18 5.04
C LYS A 56 7.26 5.67 4.96
N SER A 57 6.34 5.02 5.67
CA SER A 57 6.21 3.56 5.69
C SER A 57 5.68 3.01 4.36
N LEU A 58 4.84 3.77 3.64
CA LEU A 58 4.28 3.37 2.35
C LEU A 58 5.15 3.72 1.14
N VAL A 59 6.28 4.41 1.30
CA VAL A 59 7.21 4.70 0.19
C VAL A 59 7.53 3.47 -0.66
N PRO A 60 7.91 2.30 -0.10
CA PRO A 60 8.22 1.11 -0.90
C PRO A 60 7.02 0.57 -1.68
N PHE A 61 5.82 0.64 -1.10
CA PHE A 61 4.59 0.19 -1.77
C PHE A 61 4.21 1.13 -2.91
N ASN A 62 4.29 2.44 -2.68
CA ASN A 62 4.02 3.45 -3.70
C ASN A 62 5.02 3.35 -4.86
N ASP A 63 6.31 3.15 -4.56
CA ASP A 63 7.34 2.92 -5.59
C ASP A 63 7.04 1.67 -6.43
N PHE A 64 6.69 0.55 -5.78
CA PHE A 64 6.29 -0.66 -6.48
C PHE A 64 5.11 -0.42 -7.42
N PHE A 65 4.04 0.18 -6.90
CA PHE A 65 2.80 0.35 -7.64
C PHE A 65 2.90 1.39 -8.76
N GLN A 66 3.51 2.55 -8.49
CA GLN A 66 3.52 3.68 -9.43
C GLN A 66 4.69 3.63 -10.42
N ASN A 67 5.80 2.97 -10.07
CA ASN A 67 6.98 2.93 -10.93
C ASN A 67 7.24 1.53 -11.46
N ARG A 68 7.31 0.52 -10.58
CA ARG A 68 7.78 -0.81 -10.98
C ARG A 68 6.77 -1.59 -11.81
N ILE A 69 5.48 -1.55 -11.49
CA ILE A 69 4.45 -2.23 -12.31
C ILE A 69 4.36 -1.59 -13.71
N PRO A 70 4.30 -0.25 -13.87
CA PRO A 70 4.34 0.36 -15.20
C PRO A 70 5.61 0.05 -16.00
N GLU A 71 6.77 -0.07 -15.36
CA GLU A 71 8.03 -0.43 -16.01
C GLU A 71 7.92 -1.77 -16.77
N ILE A 72 7.18 -2.74 -16.24
CA ILE A 72 6.89 -4.02 -16.93
C ILE A 72 6.30 -3.78 -18.32
N SER A 73 5.45 -2.77 -18.44
CA SER A 73 4.74 -2.47 -19.69
C SER A 73 5.41 -1.50 -20.64
N TYR A 74 6.50 -0.87 -20.22
CA TYR A 74 7.41 -0.22 -21.16
C TYR A 74 8.30 -1.24 -21.88
N TYR A 75 8.32 -2.51 -21.45
CA TYR A 75 8.88 -3.58 -22.24
C TYR A 75 8.07 -3.70 -23.53
N GLN A 76 8.68 -3.30 -24.65
CA GLN A 76 7.98 -3.12 -25.94
C GLN A 76 7.63 -4.45 -26.64
N GLY A 77 7.66 -5.57 -25.93
CA GLY A 77 7.35 -6.91 -26.41
C GLY A 77 6.70 -7.75 -25.30
N PHE A 78 6.30 -8.98 -25.66
CA PHE A 78 5.78 -9.95 -24.73
C PHE A 78 6.94 -10.65 -24.03
N LEU A 79 6.78 -10.89 -22.74
CA LEU A 79 7.83 -11.48 -21.91
C LEU A 79 7.82 -13.00 -22.07
N ASP A 80 8.96 -13.57 -22.44
CA ASP A 80 9.11 -15.01 -22.32
C ASP A 80 9.21 -15.42 -20.84
N THR A 81 9.04 -16.72 -20.56
CA THR A 81 9.06 -17.22 -19.17
C THR A 81 10.40 -16.92 -18.45
N ASN A 82 11.53 -16.88 -19.17
CA ASN A 82 12.84 -16.61 -18.57
C ASN A 82 13.01 -15.13 -18.22
N GLU A 83 12.56 -14.24 -19.10
CA GLU A 83 12.53 -12.79 -18.88
C GLU A 83 11.61 -12.45 -17.71
N ALA A 84 10.39 -13.01 -17.71
CA ALA A 84 9.43 -12.85 -16.62
C ALA A 84 10.03 -13.35 -15.28
N ARG A 85 10.69 -14.52 -15.28
CA ARG A 85 11.37 -15.07 -14.10
C ARG A 85 12.43 -14.12 -13.55
N GLY A 86 13.31 -13.59 -14.40
CA GLY A 86 14.37 -12.68 -13.99
C GLY A 86 13.82 -11.34 -13.45
N MET A 87 12.77 -10.84 -14.07
CA MET A 87 12.08 -9.63 -13.61
C MET A 87 11.42 -9.83 -12.24
N ILE A 88 10.70 -10.94 -12.07
CA ILE A 88 9.98 -11.24 -10.84
C ILE A 88 10.95 -11.52 -9.69
N ASP A 89 12.09 -12.18 -9.93
CA ASP A 89 13.11 -12.39 -8.89
C ASP A 89 13.58 -11.04 -8.29
N ASN A 90 13.83 -10.05 -9.15
CA ASN A 90 14.18 -8.71 -8.71
C ASN A 90 13.06 -8.04 -7.91
N ILE A 91 11.80 -8.21 -8.34
CA ILE A 91 10.63 -7.65 -7.63
C ILE A 91 10.49 -8.28 -6.24
N LEU A 92 10.49 -9.62 -6.14
CA LEU A 92 10.31 -10.33 -4.87
C LEU A 92 11.43 -10.02 -3.86
N ARG A 93 12.67 -9.79 -4.35
CA ARG A 93 13.80 -9.41 -3.48
C ARG A 93 13.73 -7.94 -3.04
N LYS A 94 13.35 -7.03 -3.95
CA LYS A 94 13.31 -5.59 -3.67
C LYS A 94 12.08 -5.20 -2.82
N TYR A 95 10.97 -5.91 -2.98
CA TYR A 95 9.69 -5.60 -2.33
C TYR A 95 9.19 -6.81 -1.51
N PRO A 96 9.65 -6.98 -0.25
CA PRO A 96 9.33 -8.15 0.56
C PRO A 96 7.84 -8.37 0.84
N PHE A 97 7.02 -7.33 0.70
CA PHE A 97 5.57 -7.41 0.80
C PHE A 97 4.92 -8.10 -0.40
N VAL A 98 5.62 -8.25 -1.53
CA VAL A 98 5.18 -9.13 -2.62
C VAL A 98 5.56 -10.55 -2.26
N ARG A 99 4.57 -11.37 -1.90
CA ARG A 99 4.80 -12.74 -1.40
C ARG A 99 4.95 -13.74 -2.54
N GLU A 100 4.13 -13.58 -3.56
CA GLU A 100 4.03 -14.48 -4.71
C GLU A 100 3.61 -13.66 -5.92
N THR A 101 4.03 -14.08 -7.10
CA THR A 101 3.56 -13.52 -8.36
C THR A 101 3.13 -14.64 -9.29
N MET A 102 1.92 -14.54 -9.83
CA MET A 102 1.47 -15.38 -10.94
C MET A 102 1.74 -14.64 -12.25
N PHE A 103 2.27 -15.36 -13.22
CA PHE A 103 2.47 -14.89 -14.59
C PHE A 103 1.64 -15.76 -15.52
N TYR A 104 0.81 -15.12 -16.34
CA TYR A 104 0.00 -15.75 -17.37
C TYR A 104 0.55 -15.33 -18.72
N ASP A 105 0.96 -16.32 -19.50
CA ASP A 105 1.25 -16.20 -20.92
C ASP A 105 -0.07 -16.45 -21.66
N ILE A 106 -0.63 -15.38 -22.23
CA ILE A 106 -1.96 -15.33 -22.82
C ILE A 106 -1.84 -15.26 -24.34
N ALA A 107 -2.65 -16.04 -25.03
CA ALA A 107 -2.89 -15.92 -26.46
C ALA A 107 -4.25 -15.29 -26.72
N ILE A 108 -4.28 -14.32 -27.64
CA ILE A 108 -5.48 -13.75 -28.24
C ILE A 108 -5.50 -14.17 -29.70
N THR A 109 -6.50 -14.97 -30.09
CA THR A 109 -6.55 -15.60 -31.41
C THR A 109 -7.97 -15.65 -31.98
N ASN A 110 -8.09 -16.03 -33.25
CA ASN A 110 -9.34 -16.48 -33.87
C ASN A 110 -9.27 -17.95 -34.30
N ASP A 111 -8.20 -18.66 -33.95
CA ASP A 111 -8.00 -20.07 -34.26
C ASP A 111 -8.67 -20.97 -33.20
N GLU A 112 -9.73 -21.68 -33.58
CA GLU A 112 -10.41 -22.61 -32.69
C GLU A 112 -9.58 -23.88 -32.40
N GLU A 113 -8.55 -24.17 -33.21
CA GLU A 113 -7.67 -25.33 -33.01
C GLU A 113 -6.67 -25.14 -31.86
N GLU A 114 -6.29 -23.90 -31.53
CA GLU A 114 -5.43 -23.61 -30.36
C GLU A 114 -6.13 -23.90 -29.01
N GLY A 115 -7.47 -23.96 -29.02
CA GLY A 115 -8.30 -23.99 -27.83
C GLY A 115 -8.58 -22.60 -27.27
N TYR A 116 -9.49 -22.50 -26.30
CA TYR A 116 -9.78 -21.24 -25.63
C TYR A 116 -10.39 -21.44 -24.25
N GLN A 117 -10.14 -20.48 -23.35
CA GLN A 117 -10.84 -20.39 -22.06
C GLN A 117 -12.03 -19.43 -22.15
N ILE A 118 -11.90 -18.38 -22.95
CA ILE A 118 -12.90 -17.33 -23.09
C ILE A 118 -13.11 -17.07 -24.59
N LYS A 119 -14.37 -17.01 -25.02
CA LYS A 119 -14.77 -16.67 -26.39
C LYS A 119 -15.71 -15.47 -26.38
N TYR A 120 -15.34 -14.43 -27.11
CA TYR A 120 -16.16 -13.27 -27.40
C TYR A 120 -16.28 -13.10 -28.91
N ASN A 121 -17.45 -13.46 -29.45
CA ASN A 121 -17.66 -13.51 -30.90
C ASN A 121 -16.58 -14.35 -31.61
N ASN A 122 -15.73 -13.74 -32.43
CA ASN A 122 -14.64 -14.41 -33.15
C ASN A 122 -13.27 -14.28 -32.45
N LEU A 123 -13.21 -13.54 -31.33
CA LEU A 123 -12.01 -13.40 -30.52
C LEU A 123 -11.98 -14.46 -29.42
N LEU A 124 -10.90 -15.20 -29.36
CA LEU A 124 -10.61 -16.29 -28.44
C LEU A 124 -9.45 -15.88 -27.55
N ILE A 125 -9.54 -16.15 -26.26
CA ILE A 125 -8.50 -15.84 -25.28
C ILE A 125 -8.19 -17.10 -24.46
N GLN A 126 -6.90 -17.40 -24.32
CA GLN A 126 -6.41 -18.55 -23.57
C GLN A 126 -5.14 -18.20 -22.81
N SER A 127 -5.01 -18.66 -21.57
CA SER A 127 -3.71 -18.78 -20.92
C SER A 127 -3.00 -20.06 -21.39
N ARG A 128 -1.97 -19.93 -22.21
CA ARG A 128 -1.14 -21.05 -22.71
C ARG A 128 -0.36 -21.69 -21.58
N SER A 129 0.15 -20.86 -20.68
CA SER A 129 0.87 -21.30 -19.50
C SER A 129 0.70 -20.31 -18.36
N VAL A 130 0.74 -20.84 -17.14
CA VAL A 130 0.69 -20.02 -15.93
C VAL A 130 1.79 -20.50 -15.00
N PHE A 131 2.60 -19.55 -14.52
CA PHE A 131 3.71 -19.81 -13.62
C PHE A 131 3.53 -19.04 -12.32
N SER A 132 3.75 -19.71 -11.20
CA SER A 132 3.89 -19.06 -9.91
C SER A 132 5.36 -18.88 -9.56
N TYR A 133 5.66 -17.73 -8.99
CA TYR A 133 7.00 -17.33 -8.56
C TYR A 133 6.96 -16.86 -7.12
N SER A 134 7.82 -17.42 -6.28
CA SER A 134 7.93 -17.07 -4.88
C SER A 134 9.35 -17.29 -4.38
N LEU A 135 9.70 -16.67 -3.25
CA LEU A 135 10.96 -16.97 -2.55
C LEU A 135 10.71 -17.99 -1.45
N ASN A 136 11.58 -19.00 -1.37
CA ASN A 136 11.57 -19.94 -0.25
C ASN A 136 12.22 -19.34 1.01
N GLU A 137 12.24 -20.10 2.10
CA GLU A 137 12.86 -19.69 3.38
C GLU A 137 14.36 -19.33 3.23
N ASN A 138 15.05 -19.96 2.29
CA ASN A 138 16.45 -19.70 1.96
C ASN A 138 16.63 -18.57 0.93
N HIS A 139 15.56 -17.80 0.63
CA HIS A 139 15.56 -16.70 -0.35
C HIS A 139 15.93 -17.12 -1.78
N HIS A 140 15.77 -18.40 -2.12
CA HIS A 140 15.88 -18.89 -3.49
C HIS A 140 14.54 -18.78 -4.20
N LEU A 141 14.60 -18.38 -5.48
CA LEU A 141 13.41 -18.32 -6.34
C LEU A 141 12.90 -19.72 -6.65
N ILE A 142 11.65 -19.96 -6.29
CA ILE A 142 10.86 -21.09 -6.75
C ILE A 142 10.04 -20.62 -7.95
N SER A 143 10.11 -21.38 -9.03
CA SER A 143 9.23 -21.24 -10.20
C SER A 143 8.46 -22.54 -10.38
N LYS A 144 7.14 -22.46 -10.44
CA LYS A 144 6.26 -23.61 -10.59
C LYS A 144 5.25 -23.35 -11.70
N ARG A 145 5.17 -24.27 -12.68
CA ARG A 145 4.06 -24.26 -13.64
C ARG A 145 2.79 -24.74 -12.94
N MET A 146 1.71 -23.99 -13.11
CA MET A 146 0.41 -24.32 -12.53
C MET A 146 -0.31 -25.35 -13.39
N GLU A 147 -0.95 -26.31 -12.73
CA GLU A 147 -1.79 -27.33 -13.37
C GLU A 147 -3.26 -26.88 -13.37
N ASP A 148 -4.05 -27.36 -14.35
CA ASP A 148 -5.45 -26.96 -14.59
C ASP A 148 -6.36 -27.06 -13.35
N ASN A 149 -6.16 -28.07 -12.50
CA ASN A 149 -6.94 -28.23 -11.28
C ASN A 149 -6.69 -27.12 -10.26
N ASN A 150 -5.47 -26.56 -10.23
CA ASN A 150 -5.11 -25.47 -9.33
C ASN A 150 -5.48 -24.10 -9.91
N LEU A 151 -5.56 -23.99 -11.24
CA LEU A 151 -5.89 -22.76 -11.97
C LEU A 151 -7.30 -22.23 -11.69
N LYS A 152 -8.27 -23.12 -11.39
CA LYS A 152 -9.65 -22.72 -11.05
C LYS A 152 -9.74 -21.77 -9.85
N ASN A 153 -8.80 -21.84 -8.92
CA ASN A 153 -8.78 -20.94 -7.75
C ASN A 153 -8.24 -19.54 -8.07
N TYR A 154 -7.63 -19.38 -9.25
CA TYR A 154 -6.95 -18.16 -9.67
C TYR A 154 -7.54 -17.56 -10.96
N SER A 155 -8.56 -18.23 -11.55
CA SER A 155 -9.17 -17.81 -12.80
C SER A 155 -9.92 -16.49 -12.71
N ASP A 156 -10.34 -16.06 -11.52
CA ASP A 156 -11.12 -14.83 -11.35
C ASP A 156 -10.34 -13.59 -11.77
N ASP A 157 -9.04 -13.54 -11.47
CA ASP A 157 -8.16 -12.43 -11.88
C ASP A 157 -8.02 -12.39 -13.41
N PHE A 158 -7.75 -13.54 -14.02
CA PHE A 158 -7.66 -13.68 -15.47
C PHE A 158 -8.97 -13.30 -16.17
N ASN A 159 -10.10 -13.80 -15.66
CA ASN A 159 -11.43 -13.52 -16.20
C ASN A 159 -11.75 -12.02 -16.10
N ASN A 160 -11.54 -11.40 -14.93
CA ASN A 160 -11.84 -9.98 -14.72
C ASN A 160 -11.00 -9.09 -15.65
N MET A 161 -9.69 -9.37 -15.75
CA MET A 161 -8.79 -8.64 -16.64
C MET A 161 -9.18 -8.81 -18.11
N THR A 162 -9.56 -10.03 -18.51
CA THR A 162 -10.04 -10.31 -19.87
C THR A 162 -11.33 -9.55 -20.20
N VAL A 163 -12.31 -9.54 -19.27
CA VAL A 163 -13.56 -8.81 -19.44
C VAL A 163 -13.30 -7.31 -19.62
N LYS A 164 -12.39 -6.73 -18.83
CA LYS A 164 -12.00 -5.31 -18.96
C LYS A 164 -11.40 -5.02 -20.33
N LEU A 165 -10.48 -5.88 -20.81
CA LEU A 165 -9.87 -5.73 -22.13
C LEU A 165 -10.93 -5.78 -23.24
N VAL A 166 -11.74 -6.84 -23.27
CA VAL A 166 -12.75 -7.03 -24.34
C VAL A 166 -13.78 -5.90 -24.35
N SER A 167 -14.25 -5.48 -23.17
CA SER A 167 -15.18 -4.34 -23.04
C SER A 167 -14.60 -3.03 -23.57
N PHE A 168 -13.27 -2.90 -23.54
CA PHE A 168 -12.59 -1.74 -24.09
C PHE A 168 -12.44 -1.81 -25.62
N LEU A 169 -12.17 -3.01 -26.18
CA LEU A 169 -11.96 -3.21 -27.62
C LEU A 169 -13.09 -2.66 -28.48
N ASP A 170 -14.35 -2.73 -28.02
CA ASP A 170 -15.51 -2.18 -28.72
C ASP A 170 -15.38 -0.69 -29.08
N ARG A 171 -14.60 0.07 -28.30
CA ARG A 171 -14.43 1.52 -28.42
C ARG A 171 -13.10 1.91 -29.06
N VAL A 172 -12.18 0.96 -29.25
CA VAL A 172 -10.84 1.22 -29.80
C VAL A 172 -10.95 1.58 -31.28
N ASN A 173 -10.10 2.47 -31.76
CA ASN A 173 -9.85 2.82 -33.15
C ASN A 173 -8.43 3.41 -33.26
N ASP A 174 -7.94 3.68 -34.47
CA ASP A 174 -6.57 4.19 -34.71
C ASP A 174 -6.28 5.54 -34.04
N SER A 175 -7.31 6.32 -33.70
CA SER A 175 -7.21 7.60 -33.01
C SER A 175 -7.33 7.49 -31.48
N THR A 176 -7.45 6.27 -30.95
CA THR A 176 -7.62 6.03 -29.51
C THR A 176 -6.36 6.43 -28.77
N LYS A 177 -6.52 7.25 -27.73
CA LYS A 177 -5.43 7.68 -26.84
C LYS A 177 -5.57 6.99 -25.50
N LEU A 178 -4.54 6.25 -25.09
CA LEU A 178 -4.46 5.63 -23.77
C LEU A 178 -3.97 6.66 -22.76
N THR A 179 -4.92 7.29 -22.05
CA THR A 179 -4.60 8.15 -20.90
C THR A 179 -4.34 7.31 -19.65
N ASP A 180 -3.60 7.85 -18.69
CA ASP A 180 -3.26 7.13 -17.44
C ASP A 180 -4.48 6.56 -16.70
N ASN A 181 -5.58 7.33 -16.64
CA ASN A 181 -6.83 6.86 -16.04
C ASN A 181 -7.43 5.68 -16.81
N LEU A 182 -7.42 5.76 -18.14
CA LEU A 182 -7.92 4.68 -18.99
C LEU A 182 -7.06 3.42 -18.86
N ILE A 183 -5.74 3.60 -18.81
CA ILE A 183 -4.78 2.53 -18.57
C ILE A 183 -5.08 1.86 -17.23
N PHE A 184 -5.19 2.64 -16.16
CA PHE A 184 -5.50 2.13 -14.83
C PHE A 184 -6.83 1.37 -14.79
N LYS A 185 -7.85 1.89 -15.48
CA LYS A 185 -9.17 1.27 -15.50
C LYS A 185 -9.22 -0.09 -16.21
N ILE A 186 -8.41 -0.26 -17.26
CA ILE A 186 -8.47 -1.43 -18.14
C ILE A 186 -7.42 -2.47 -17.77
N PHE A 187 -6.17 -2.02 -17.57
CA PHE A 187 -5.00 -2.87 -17.45
C PHE A 187 -4.57 -3.11 -16.00
N TYR A 188 -5.29 -2.54 -15.03
CA TYR A 188 -5.11 -2.86 -13.61
C TYR A 188 -6.40 -3.40 -13.00
N ASP A 189 -6.23 -4.32 -12.06
CA ASP A 189 -7.24 -4.64 -11.05
C ASP A 189 -6.61 -4.65 -9.67
N MET A 190 -7.30 -4.05 -8.70
CA MET A 190 -6.79 -3.92 -7.36
C MET A 190 -7.88 -4.31 -6.37
N THR A 191 -7.63 -5.42 -5.67
CA THR A 191 -8.47 -5.91 -4.60
C THR A 191 -7.62 -6.11 -3.34
N PRO A 192 -8.20 -6.18 -2.14
CA PRO A 192 -7.40 -6.46 -0.95
C PRO A 192 -6.51 -7.70 -1.11
N GLY A 193 -5.24 -7.58 -0.74
CA GLY A 193 -4.24 -8.64 -0.80
C GLY A 193 -3.64 -8.93 -2.19
N LYS A 194 -4.08 -8.28 -3.27
CA LYS A 194 -3.51 -8.52 -4.61
C LYS A 194 -3.62 -7.35 -5.58
N ILE A 195 -2.71 -7.31 -6.55
CA ILE A 195 -2.73 -6.37 -7.67
C ILE A 195 -2.57 -7.20 -8.95
N ALA A 196 -3.55 -7.16 -9.84
CA ALA A 196 -3.45 -7.74 -11.17
C ALA A 196 -3.10 -6.66 -12.18
N TYR A 197 -2.23 -7.01 -13.12
CA TYR A 197 -1.68 -6.10 -14.11
C TYR A 197 -1.49 -6.81 -15.46
N MET A 198 -2.13 -6.30 -16.50
CA MET A 198 -1.97 -6.79 -17.87
C MET A 198 -1.08 -5.82 -18.65
N ASN A 199 -0.07 -6.32 -19.39
CA ASN A 199 0.80 -5.45 -20.17
C ASN A 199 -0.03 -4.62 -21.18
N ILE A 200 0.36 -3.36 -21.41
CA ILE A 200 -0.42 -2.46 -22.26
C ILE A 200 -0.05 -2.71 -23.73
N PRO A 201 -0.98 -3.19 -24.58
CA PRO A 201 -0.67 -3.42 -26.00
C PRO A 201 -0.51 -2.09 -26.74
N ARG A 202 0.16 -2.13 -27.89
CA ARG A 202 0.23 -0.95 -28.76
C ARG A 202 -1.15 -0.69 -29.35
N ILE A 203 -1.40 0.54 -29.79
CA ILE A 203 -2.69 0.88 -30.43
C ILE A 203 -2.97 -0.02 -31.65
N GLY A 204 -1.94 -0.32 -32.45
CA GLY A 204 -2.07 -1.25 -33.58
C GLY A 204 -2.53 -2.64 -33.16
N ASP A 205 -1.99 -3.17 -32.06
CA ASP A 205 -2.37 -4.48 -31.52
C ASP A 205 -3.83 -4.45 -31.03
N LEU A 206 -4.24 -3.41 -30.30
CA LEU A 206 -5.63 -3.25 -29.87
C LEU A 206 -6.62 -3.14 -31.03
N VAL A 207 -6.22 -2.48 -32.13
CA VAL A 207 -7.02 -2.43 -33.36
C VAL A 207 -7.12 -3.83 -33.98
N SER A 208 -6.01 -4.56 -34.08
CA SER A 208 -6.02 -5.96 -34.53
C SER A 208 -6.94 -6.84 -33.68
N TYR A 209 -6.89 -6.70 -32.35
CA TYR A 209 -7.77 -7.44 -31.42
C TYR A 209 -9.24 -7.09 -31.66
N ARG A 210 -9.56 -5.81 -31.92
CA ARG A 210 -10.92 -5.40 -32.28
C ARG A 210 -11.38 -6.00 -33.61
N GLU A 211 -10.50 -6.06 -34.61
CA GLU A 211 -10.84 -6.64 -35.91
C GLU A 211 -11.01 -8.18 -35.83
N LEU A 212 -10.27 -8.85 -34.94
CA LEU A 212 -10.56 -10.24 -34.54
C LEU A 212 -11.95 -10.33 -33.90
N LEU A 213 -12.24 -9.50 -32.90
CA LEU A 213 -13.55 -9.47 -32.22
C LEU A 213 -14.71 -9.30 -33.22
N ARG A 214 -14.53 -8.50 -34.27
CA ARG A 214 -15.54 -8.26 -35.32
C ARG A 214 -15.59 -9.34 -36.40
N GLY A 215 -14.65 -10.28 -36.44
CA GLY A 215 -14.53 -11.28 -37.50
C GLY A 215 -14.08 -10.71 -38.85
N ALA A 216 -13.43 -9.55 -38.86
CA ALA A 216 -12.88 -8.98 -40.08
C ALA A 216 -11.63 -9.74 -40.57
N ILE A 217 -10.86 -10.32 -39.63
CA ILE A 217 -9.71 -11.17 -39.92
C ILE A 217 -10.20 -12.62 -40.02
N LYS A 218 -10.14 -13.19 -41.23
CA LYS A 218 -10.62 -14.56 -41.52
C LYS A 218 -9.55 -15.64 -41.43
N GLN A 219 -8.29 -15.25 -41.55
CA GLN A 219 -7.16 -16.16 -41.44
C GLN A 219 -6.78 -16.36 -39.96
N PRO A 220 -6.39 -17.57 -39.54
CA PRO A 220 -5.88 -17.81 -38.20
C PRO A 220 -4.69 -16.89 -37.89
N VAL A 221 -4.80 -16.11 -36.83
CA VAL A 221 -3.72 -15.27 -36.30
C VAL A 221 -3.76 -15.31 -34.78
N THR A 222 -2.57 -15.33 -34.17
CA THR A 222 -2.43 -15.32 -32.73
C THR A 222 -1.49 -14.21 -32.29
N TYR A 223 -1.90 -13.49 -31.26
CA TYR A 223 -1.12 -12.44 -30.61
C TYR A 223 -0.88 -12.84 -29.16
N ASP A 224 0.32 -12.57 -28.67
CA ASP A 224 0.65 -12.84 -27.28
C ASP A 224 0.17 -11.69 -26.40
N GLN A 225 0.07 -11.94 -25.09
CA GLN A 225 -0.36 -10.99 -24.08
C GLN A 225 0.11 -11.50 -22.71
N ASP A 226 0.50 -10.60 -21.82
CA ASP A 226 1.01 -10.95 -20.49
C ASP A 226 0.07 -10.43 -19.39
N LEU A 227 -0.12 -11.25 -18.36
CA LEU A 227 -0.79 -10.83 -17.13
C LEU A 227 0.02 -11.26 -15.91
N PHE A 228 0.24 -10.32 -15.01
CA PHE A 228 0.86 -10.51 -13.71
C PHE A 228 -0.18 -10.36 -12.62
N VAL A 229 -0.16 -11.24 -11.62
CA VAL A 229 -0.93 -11.09 -10.39
C VAL A 229 0.02 -11.13 -9.21
N PHE A 230 0.18 -10.00 -8.54
CA PHE A 230 1.05 -9.83 -7.39
C PHE A 230 0.24 -10.03 -6.10
N TYR A 231 0.60 -11.02 -5.30
CA TYR A 231 0.02 -11.22 -3.97
C TYR A 231 0.78 -10.41 -2.93
N ILE A 232 0.06 -9.56 -2.22
CA ILE A 232 0.60 -8.58 -1.29
C ILE A 232 0.33 -9.02 0.15
N ASP A 233 1.37 -9.01 0.99
CA ASP A 233 1.28 -9.17 2.44
C ASP A 233 1.65 -7.84 3.12
N PRO A 234 0.67 -7.04 3.55
CA PRO A 234 0.91 -5.74 4.16
C PRO A 234 1.79 -5.81 5.40
N ARG A 235 1.78 -6.93 6.14
CA ARG A 235 2.56 -7.10 7.39
C ARG A 235 4.07 -7.12 7.16
N LYS A 236 4.51 -7.35 5.92
CA LYS A 236 5.92 -7.33 5.52
C LYS A 236 6.39 -5.94 5.09
N ILE A 237 5.52 -4.93 5.10
CA ILE A 237 5.93 -3.54 4.90
C ILE A 237 6.74 -3.09 6.11
N LYS A 238 7.93 -2.55 5.84
CA LYS A 238 8.80 -2.02 6.89
C LYS A 238 8.26 -0.67 7.37
N ILE A 239 7.76 -0.63 8.60
CA ILE A 239 7.37 0.61 9.26
C ILE A 239 8.61 1.46 9.59
N THR A 240 8.54 2.75 9.28
CA THR A 240 9.60 3.73 9.60
C THR A 240 9.09 4.71 10.64
N ASN A 241 9.43 4.48 11.92
CA ASN A 241 9.06 5.39 13.00
C ASN A 241 9.95 6.65 12.98
N VAL A 242 9.45 7.73 12.39
CA VAL A 242 10.14 9.04 12.38
C VAL A 242 9.98 9.82 13.68
N TYR A 243 9.11 9.38 14.60
CA TYR A 243 8.86 10.01 15.90
C TYR A 243 8.99 8.98 17.04
N PRO A 244 10.20 8.44 17.29
CA PRO A 244 10.41 7.41 18.29
C PRO A 244 10.12 7.88 19.72
N ASN A 245 10.17 9.19 19.99
CA ASN A 245 9.81 9.78 21.27
C ASN A 245 8.29 9.90 21.51
N LEU A 246 7.47 9.66 20.48
CA LEU A 246 6.02 9.81 20.53
C LEU A 246 5.28 8.47 20.37
N TYR A 247 5.77 7.61 19.49
CA TYR A 247 5.20 6.30 19.20
C TYR A 247 6.09 5.19 19.74
N GLU A 248 5.61 4.49 20.76
CA GLU A 248 6.31 3.34 21.36
C GLU A 248 6.09 2.08 20.51
N HIS A 249 4.85 1.85 20.07
CA HIS A 249 4.47 0.71 19.25
C HIS A 249 3.74 1.17 17.98
N ILE A 250 4.18 0.64 16.83
CA ILE A 250 3.53 0.85 15.54
C ILE A 250 3.43 -0.49 14.83
N GLU A 251 2.22 -0.90 14.51
CA GLU A 251 1.95 -2.25 13.99
C GLU A 251 0.99 -2.23 12.81
N ILE A 252 1.18 -3.15 11.87
CA ILE A 252 0.23 -3.40 10.79
C ILE A 252 -0.64 -4.59 11.21
N VAL A 253 -1.92 -4.32 11.41
CA VAL A 253 -2.89 -5.29 11.90
C VAL A 253 -4.09 -5.38 10.94
N PRO A 254 -4.81 -6.52 10.91
CA PRO A 254 -6.03 -6.62 10.12
C PRO A 254 -7.03 -5.51 10.48
N LEU A 255 -7.78 -4.99 9.51
CA LEU A 255 -8.68 -3.86 9.69
C LEU A 255 -9.71 -4.11 10.81
N VAL A 256 -10.20 -5.35 10.90
CA VAL A 256 -11.19 -5.83 11.88
C VAL A 256 -10.59 -6.16 13.25
N SER A 257 -9.27 -6.10 13.42
CA SER A 257 -8.66 -6.43 14.72
C SER A 257 -9.07 -5.41 15.77
N VAL A 258 -9.60 -5.92 16.88
CA VAL A 258 -9.86 -5.14 18.09
C VAL A 258 -8.68 -5.35 19.03
N ASN A 259 -8.33 -4.32 19.80
CA ASN A 259 -7.28 -4.43 20.80
C ASN A 259 -7.74 -5.39 21.93
N LEU A 260 -7.28 -6.64 21.91
CA LEU A 260 -7.73 -7.73 22.80
C LEU A 260 -6.98 -7.77 24.14
N THR A 261 -5.89 -7.02 24.27
CA THR A 261 -4.92 -7.14 25.38
C THR A 261 -5.39 -6.58 26.71
N GLY A 262 -6.57 -5.96 26.81
CA GLY A 262 -7.18 -5.51 28.08
C GLY A 262 -6.49 -4.31 28.74
N GLU A 263 -5.18 -4.12 28.52
CA GLU A 263 -4.44 -2.91 28.84
C GLU A 263 -4.75 -1.84 27.80
N LYS A 264 -5.54 -0.83 28.20
CA LYS A 264 -5.76 0.32 27.35
C LYS A 264 -4.46 1.12 27.28
N PRO A 265 -3.88 1.32 26.08
CA PRO A 265 -2.73 2.21 25.92
C PRO A 265 -3.09 3.63 26.39
N TYR A 266 -2.09 4.40 26.81
CA TYR A 266 -2.30 5.77 27.26
C TYR A 266 -2.78 6.66 26.11
N LEU A 267 -2.10 6.59 24.95
CA LEU A 267 -2.59 7.14 23.69
C LEU A 267 -2.66 6.05 22.62
N TYR A 268 -3.68 6.13 21.78
CA TYR A 268 -3.90 5.21 20.67
C TYR A 268 -4.53 5.93 19.49
N THR A 269 -4.04 5.64 18.30
CA THR A 269 -4.66 6.07 17.06
C THR A 269 -4.39 5.06 15.96
N GLU A 270 -5.14 5.15 14.87
CA GLU A 270 -5.02 4.24 13.73
C GLU A 270 -5.22 4.98 12.41
N VAL A 271 -4.73 4.35 11.34
CA VAL A 271 -4.88 4.80 9.94
C VAL A 271 -5.10 3.57 9.06
N SER A 272 -6.20 3.53 8.32
CA SER A 272 -6.45 2.45 7.35
C SER A 272 -5.48 2.52 6.18
N LEU A 273 -5.08 1.36 5.67
CA LEU A 273 -4.24 1.28 4.48
C LEU A 273 -5.09 1.34 3.20
N PRO A 274 -4.55 1.78 2.05
CA PRO A 274 -5.30 1.96 0.82
C PRO A 274 -5.20 0.75 -0.12
N GLY A 275 -6.12 0.67 -1.09
CA GLY A 275 -5.99 -0.21 -2.25
C GLY A 275 -5.79 -1.69 -1.89
N ALA A 276 -4.74 -2.31 -2.43
CA ALA A 276 -4.41 -3.72 -2.15
C ALA A 276 -4.05 -3.99 -0.67
N LEU A 277 -3.85 -2.96 0.14
CA LEU A 277 -3.55 -3.09 1.55
C LEU A 277 -4.80 -2.92 2.44
N SER A 278 -5.97 -2.65 1.86
CA SER A 278 -7.16 -2.15 2.57
C SER A 278 -7.77 -3.08 3.62
N ASP A 279 -7.44 -4.37 3.62
CA ASP A 279 -7.81 -5.30 4.71
C ASP A 279 -6.98 -5.09 5.99
N TYR A 280 -6.10 -4.09 6.01
CA TYR A 280 -5.20 -3.79 7.13
C TYR A 280 -5.22 -2.30 7.49
N LYS A 281 -4.76 -2.02 8.71
CA LYS A 281 -4.54 -0.68 9.24
C LYS A 281 -3.20 -0.62 9.98
N ILE A 282 -2.65 0.58 10.09
CA ILE A 282 -1.52 0.86 10.98
C ILE A 282 -2.09 1.36 12.30
N THR A 283 -1.69 0.75 13.40
CA THR A 283 -1.99 1.20 14.76
C THR A 283 -0.77 1.87 15.36
N PHE A 284 -1.02 2.86 16.21
CA PHE A 284 -0.01 3.65 16.90
C PHE A 284 -0.40 3.68 18.36
N SER A 285 0.51 3.31 19.25
CA SER A 285 0.26 3.36 20.69
C SER A 285 1.49 3.75 21.50
N THR A 286 1.22 4.25 22.69
CA THR A 286 2.24 4.58 23.69
C THR A 286 1.72 4.33 25.10
N SER A 287 2.60 3.92 25.99
CA SER A 287 2.35 3.83 27.43
C SER A 287 2.53 5.19 28.11
N GLU A 288 1.90 5.37 29.27
CA GLU A 288 2.03 6.59 30.07
C GLU A 288 3.47 6.74 30.61
N SER A 289 4.10 5.62 30.98
CA SER A 289 5.50 5.57 31.41
C SER A 289 6.47 6.03 30.34
N PHE A 290 6.18 5.74 29.07
CA PHE A 290 7.03 6.13 27.96
C PHE A 290 7.03 7.65 27.76
N ILE A 291 5.83 8.25 27.67
CA ILE A 291 5.69 9.70 27.47
C ILE A 291 6.16 10.51 28.68
N LYS A 292 6.02 10.00 29.90
CA LYS A 292 6.51 10.71 31.09
C LYS A 292 8.03 10.68 31.26
N LYS A 293 8.73 9.78 30.56
CA LYS A 293 10.18 9.65 30.64
C LYS A 293 10.91 10.63 29.72
N GLU A 294 10.31 10.96 28.59
CA GLU A 294 10.79 11.95 27.61
C GLU A 294 10.37 13.38 28.00
#